data_AF-A0AAD6SHF4-F1
#
_entry.id   AF-A0AAD6SHF4-F1
#
_cell.length_a   1.000
_cell.length_b   1.000
_cell.length_c   1.000
_cell.angle_alpha   90.00
_cell.angle_beta   90.00
_cell.angle_gamma   90.00
#
_symmetry.space_group_name_H-M   'P 1'
#
loop_
_entity.id
_entity.type
_entity.pdbx_description
1 polymer ?
#
loop_
_entity_poly.entity_id
_entity_poly.type
_entity_poly.pdbx_seq_one_letter_code
_entity_poly.pdbx_strand_id
1 'polypeptide(L)'
;MTLLRGGTFITYSDSASNLEIITEGAMLFNDTIIAISQTIDGLDSQSNSDVQIVNTTGKIISPGFIDTHRHTWQTAMRTLGPNVQLENYAWLFGTTGPAPLIFSPDDIHTASLMGTLEALNAGVTTSLDFAHVTWTRAHADAALQGVIDSGARVWWCYNVGPVVISGDPYTVNTNAPIDQLAHIRELATDSPFNKGLVTLGIAADPPTTEIIETALNVSINVITAHDVEGPFQPGGVISQTNNLTPGNPTLNSSLAFVFAHASQFTTAEARLLREFDQYVSITPESEMHYGHGHPSSYLIQDQSALGVDTHFTFSIDIIGQMRIWLQSTRLGLYQETLDRFKIPSNTPMTVRQAFLLGTRNGGLALKRPDLGVLREGAKADVLVFLTDAIGLVGWSDPVSAIVLHSNVADIEDIYVDGEPVKKGGKLVIDWQGEGFGNKLRESAIKFRDALAKTNITAFEVGVKGSLMDQDFQDPFQVDVTRGDGTGF
;
A
#
# COMPACT_ATOMS: atom_id res chain seq x y z
N MET A 1 -17.10 6.44 -23.71
CA MET A 1 -17.42 5.22 -22.94
C MET A 1 -16.59 4.06 -23.49
N THR A 2 -16.31 3.06 -22.68
CA THR A 2 -15.50 1.89 -23.05
C THR A 2 -16.27 0.60 -22.79
N LEU A 3 -16.21 -0.33 -23.74
CA LEU A 3 -16.80 -1.67 -23.67
C LEU A 3 -15.69 -2.71 -23.76
N LEU A 4 -15.43 -3.45 -22.67
CA LEU A 4 -14.60 -4.66 -22.71
C LEU A 4 -15.50 -5.84 -23.08
N ARG A 5 -15.08 -6.69 -24.03
CA ARG A 5 -15.90 -7.80 -24.52
C ARG A 5 -15.11 -9.09 -24.68
N GLY A 6 -15.70 -10.20 -24.20
CA GLY A 6 -15.27 -11.57 -24.43
C GLY A 6 -14.34 -12.15 -23.35
N GLY A 7 -13.95 -11.37 -22.35
CA GLY A 7 -13.04 -11.84 -21.30
C GLY A 7 -13.72 -12.55 -20.13
N THR A 8 -12.90 -12.99 -19.17
CA THR A 8 -13.37 -13.58 -17.91
C THR A 8 -13.25 -12.54 -16.79
N PHE A 9 -14.38 -12.14 -16.23
CA PHE A 9 -14.45 -11.08 -15.23
C PHE A 9 -14.54 -11.66 -13.83
N ILE A 10 -13.69 -11.18 -12.93
CA ILE A 10 -13.77 -11.44 -11.49
C ILE A 10 -14.63 -10.33 -10.89
N THR A 11 -15.91 -10.62 -10.67
CA THR A 11 -16.91 -9.67 -10.17
C THR A 11 -17.16 -9.86 -8.67
N TYR A 12 -17.89 -8.93 -8.06
CA TYR A 12 -18.30 -9.03 -6.65
C TYR A 12 -19.81 -8.91 -6.49
N SER A 13 -20.37 -9.83 -5.73
CA SER A 13 -21.81 -9.88 -5.41
C SER A 13 -22.04 -9.41 -3.99
N ASP A 14 -22.67 -8.25 -3.83
CA ASP A 14 -22.98 -7.69 -2.51
C ASP A 14 -23.96 -8.56 -1.73
N SER A 15 -24.87 -9.26 -2.42
CA SER A 15 -25.86 -10.13 -1.77
C SER A 15 -25.25 -11.42 -1.24
N ALA A 16 -24.25 -11.97 -1.95
CA ALA A 16 -23.51 -13.15 -1.54
C ALA A 16 -22.27 -12.80 -0.68
N SER A 17 -21.91 -11.51 -0.60
CA SER A 17 -20.65 -11.01 -0.02
C SER A 17 -19.41 -11.78 -0.53
N ASN A 18 -19.37 -12.11 -1.82
CA ASN A 18 -18.36 -13.01 -2.37
C ASN A 18 -18.03 -12.70 -3.85
N LEU A 19 -16.91 -13.25 -4.33
CA LEU A 19 -16.48 -13.17 -5.72
C LEU A 19 -17.34 -14.06 -6.63
N GLU A 20 -17.80 -13.51 -7.74
CA GLU A 20 -18.48 -14.22 -8.83
C GLU A 20 -17.64 -14.15 -10.10
N ILE A 21 -17.77 -15.16 -10.97
CA ILE A 21 -17.01 -15.24 -12.22
C ILE A 21 -17.97 -15.19 -13.40
N ILE A 22 -17.77 -14.22 -14.28
CA ILE A 22 -18.50 -14.11 -15.54
C ILE A 22 -17.53 -14.46 -16.68
N THR A 23 -17.71 -15.62 -17.29
CA THR A 23 -16.94 -16.05 -18.46
C THR A 23 -17.54 -15.51 -19.74
N GLU A 24 -16.69 -15.21 -20.73
CA GLU A 24 -17.10 -14.65 -22.04
C GLU A 24 -17.98 -13.40 -21.91
N GLY A 25 -17.75 -12.62 -20.84
CA GLY A 25 -18.61 -11.51 -20.46
C GLY A 25 -18.34 -10.22 -21.21
N ALA A 26 -19.09 -9.20 -20.84
CA ALA A 26 -18.89 -7.84 -21.29
C ALA A 26 -19.07 -6.85 -20.13
N MET A 27 -18.36 -5.73 -20.19
CA MET A 27 -18.46 -4.64 -19.21
C MET A 27 -18.43 -3.29 -19.92
N LEU A 28 -19.48 -2.49 -19.74
CA LEU A 28 -19.57 -1.12 -20.23
C LEU A 28 -19.29 -0.15 -19.08
N PHE A 29 -18.41 0.82 -19.31
CA PHE A 29 -18.10 1.84 -18.31
C PHE A 29 -17.76 3.21 -18.92
N ASN A 30 -17.91 4.23 -18.09
CA ASN A 30 -17.21 5.50 -18.16
C ASN A 30 -16.33 5.60 -16.89
N ASP A 31 -16.44 6.63 -16.06
CA ASP A 31 -15.83 6.65 -14.73
C ASP A 31 -16.46 5.65 -13.74
N THR A 32 -17.68 5.19 -14.05
CA THR A 32 -18.42 4.18 -13.29
C THR A 32 -18.76 2.99 -14.18
N ILE A 33 -18.82 1.80 -13.60
CA ILE A 33 -19.30 0.59 -14.27
C ILE A 33 -20.81 0.72 -14.46
N ILE A 34 -21.23 0.84 -15.71
CA ILE A 34 -22.64 1.03 -16.10
C ILE A 34 -23.36 -0.31 -16.15
N ALA A 35 -22.71 -1.32 -16.73
CA ALA A 35 -23.27 -2.66 -16.88
C ALA A 35 -22.15 -3.71 -16.91
N ILE A 36 -22.41 -4.88 -16.31
CA ILE A 36 -21.50 -6.05 -16.38
C ILE A 36 -22.30 -7.35 -16.36
N SER A 37 -22.16 -8.15 -17.42
CA SER A 37 -22.96 -9.37 -17.61
C SER A 37 -22.34 -10.28 -18.68
N GLN A 38 -22.90 -11.48 -18.89
CA GLN A 38 -22.53 -12.32 -20.03
C GLN A 38 -22.90 -11.67 -21.37
N THR A 39 -24.06 -11.01 -21.42
CA THR A 39 -24.57 -10.32 -22.61
C THR A 39 -25.11 -8.95 -22.20
N ILE A 40 -24.69 -7.89 -22.91
CA ILE A 40 -25.24 -6.54 -22.73
C ILE A 40 -26.07 -6.20 -23.97
N ASP A 41 -27.39 -6.15 -23.79
CA ASP A 41 -28.34 -5.85 -24.87
C ASP A 41 -28.17 -4.43 -25.42
N GLY A 42 -28.38 -4.25 -26.72
CA GLY A 42 -28.39 -2.93 -27.36
C GLY A 42 -27.01 -2.32 -27.65
N LEU A 43 -25.91 -3.00 -27.31
CA LEU A 43 -24.53 -2.61 -27.67
C LEU A 43 -23.97 -3.40 -28.85
N ASP A 44 -24.77 -4.27 -29.47
CA ASP A 44 -24.42 -4.99 -30.68
C ASP A 44 -24.63 -4.13 -31.93
N SER A 45 -23.74 -3.16 -32.14
CA SER A 45 -23.37 -2.73 -33.50
C SER A 45 -22.21 -1.75 -33.45
N GLN A 46 -21.37 -1.80 -34.50
CA GLN A 46 -20.32 -0.82 -34.81
C GLN A 46 -20.85 0.62 -35.05
N SER A 47 -22.04 0.99 -34.54
CA SER A 47 -22.79 2.19 -34.93
C SER A 47 -22.89 3.29 -33.86
N ASN A 48 -22.54 3.03 -32.60
CA ASN A 48 -22.36 4.11 -31.62
C ASN A 48 -20.91 4.60 -31.66
N SER A 49 -20.65 5.68 -32.41
CA SER A 49 -19.32 6.31 -32.58
C SER A 49 -18.62 6.66 -31.27
N ASP A 50 -19.36 6.71 -30.16
CA ASP A 50 -18.92 7.22 -28.86
C ASP A 50 -18.53 6.11 -27.86
N VAL A 51 -18.60 4.84 -28.28
CA VAL A 51 -18.20 3.67 -27.47
C VAL A 51 -16.96 3.02 -28.06
N GLN A 52 -15.85 3.06 -27.32
CA GLN A 52 -14.65 2.32 -27.66
C GLN A 52 -14.81 0.84 -27.28
N ILE A 53 -14.76 -0.05 -28.26
CA ILE A 53 -14.84 -1.50 -28.03
C ILE A 53 -13.43 -2.06 -27.93
N VAL A 54 -13.13 -2.76 -26.83
CA VAL A 54 -11.87 -3.45 -26.58
C VAL A 54 -12.11 -4.95 -26.49
N ASN A 55 -11.47 -5.71 -27.37
CA ASN A 55 -11.53 -7.16 -27.34
C ASN A 55 -10.67 -7.70 -26.20
N THR A 56 -11.31 -8.36 -25.24
CA THR A 56 -10.66 -9.03 -24.10
C THR A 56 -10.85 -10.54 -24.12
N THR A 57 -11.23 -11.13 -25.28
CA THR A 57 -11.35 -12.58 -25.45
C THR A 57 -10.09 -13.31 -24.96
N GLY A 58 -10.31 -14.31 -24.12
CA GLY A 58 -9.25 -15.13 -23.52
C GLY A 58 -8.57 -14.49 -22.32
N LYS A 59 -8.71 -13.18 -22.08
CA LYS A 59 -8.06 -12.43 -20.99
C LYS A 59 -8.84 -12.51 -19.69
N ILE A 60 -8.17 -12.23 -18.57
CA ILE A 60 -8.80 -12.08 -17.25
C ILE A 60 -8.96 -10.59 -16.95
N ILE A 61 -10.14 -10.20 -16.47
CA ILE A 61 -10.46 -8.85 -16.03
C ILE A 61 -10.68 -8.89 -14.52
N SER A 62 -9.94 -8.04 -13.82
CA SER A 62 -9.92 -7.94 -12.36
C SER A 62 -10.21 -6.51 -11.92
N PRO A 63 -10.79 -6.29 -10.73
CA PRO A 63 -10.68 -4.98 -10.09
C PRO A 63 -9.20 -4.60 -9.93
N GLY A 64 -8.94 -3.29 -9.93
CA GLY A 64 -7.66 -2.72 -9.50
C GLY A 64 -7.27 -3.14 -8.10
N PHE A 65 -5.97 -3.34 -7.88
CA PHE A 65 -5.45 -3.59 -6.54
C PHE A 65 -5.49 -2.31 -5.70
N ILE A 66 -5.67 -2.49 -4.39
CA ILE A 66 -5.65 -1.41 -3.41
C ILE A 66 -4.49 -1.64 -2.46
N ASP A 67 -3.58 -0.67 -2.41
CA ASP A 67 -2.41 -0.66 -1.53
C ASP A 67 -2.70 0.24 -0.32
N THR A 68 -3.04 -0.36 0.82
CA THR A 68 -3.48 0.40 2.01
C THR A 68 -2.34 0.96 2.85
N HIS A 69 -1.08 0.77 2.47
CA HIS A 69 0.03 1.42 3.14
C HIS A 69 1.28 1.43 2.25
N ARG A 70 1.78 2.62 1.92
CA ARG A 70 2.97 2.82 1.10
C ARG A 70 3.71 4.10 1.48
N HIS A 71 5.01 4.16 1.20
CA HIS A 71 5.82 5.39 1.22
C HIS A 71 6.38 5.74 -0.16
N THR A 72 5.58 6.38 -1.03
CA THR A 72 5.89 6.55 -2.47
C THR A 72 7.26 7.18 -2.75
N TRP A 73 7.63 8.22 -2.00
CA TRP A 73 8.88 8.96 -2.18
C TRP A 73 10.15 8.12 -1.99
N GLN A 74 10.07 6.99 -1.29
CA GLN A 74 11.26 6.19 -0.98
C GLN A 74 11.85 5.47 -2.20
N THR A 75 11.17 5.49 -3.35
CA THR A 75 11.70 4.89 -4.61
C THR A 75 13.11 5.42 -4.98
N ALA A 76 13.45 6.65 -4.57
CA ALA A 76 14.80 7.21 -4.78
C ALA A 76 15.91 6.49 -3.98
N MET A 77 15.56 5.62 -3.02
CA MET A 77 16.49 4.92 -2.13
C MET A 77 16.61 3.42 -2.46
N ARG A 78 16.07 2.98 -3.61
CA ARG A 78 16.07 1.56 -4.02
C ARG A 78 17.40 0.86 -3.79
N THR A 79 17.33 -0.38 -3.31
CA THR A 79 18.48 -1.30 -3.08
C THR A 79 19.44 -0.90 -1.96
N LEU A 80 19.13 0.13 -1.16
CA LEU A 80 20.00 0.56 -0.05
C LEU A 80 19.71 -0.14 1.28
N GLY A 81 18.54 -0.77 1.44
CA GLY A 81 18.14 -1.45 2.67
C GLY A 81 18.07 -2.99 2.63
N PRO A 82 18.78 -3.74 1.77
CA PRO A 82 18.46 -5.15 1.50
C PRO A 82 18.66 -6.10 2.68
N ASN A 83 19.33 -5.66 3.75
CA ASN A 83 19.65 -6.46 4.94
C ASN A 83 19.55 -5.58 6.20
N VAL A 84 18.44 -4.86 6.36
CA VAL A 84 18.27 -3.96 7.51
C VAL A 84 17.04 -4.36 8.30
N GLN A 85 17.15 -4.34 9.63
CA GLN A 85 16.01 -4.51 10.54
C GLN A 85 15.33 -3.17 10.84
N LEU A 86 14.18 -3.18 11.50
CA LEU A 86 13.32 -2.00 11.67
C LEU A 86 14.05 -0.76 12.23
N GLU A 87 14.85 -0.92 13.27
CA GLU A 87 15.55 0.20 13.92
C GLU A 87 16.59 0.82 12.98
N ASN A 88 17.29 -0.01 12.20
CA ASN A 88 18.18 0.47 11.14
C ASN A 88 17.44 1.24 10.06
N TYR A 89 16.27 0.74 9.66
CA TYR A 89 15.42 1.42 8.70
C TYR A 89 15.01 2.80 9.22
N ALA A 90 14.45 2.86 10.44
CA ALA A 90 13.99 4.08 11.06
C ALA A 90 15.11 5.14 11.11
N TRP A 91 16.33 4.71 11.44
CA TRP A 91 17.48 5.59 11.58
C TRP A 91 18.11 6.06 10.26
N LEU A 92 18.06 5.25 9.21
CA LEU A 92 18.76 5.52 7.94
C LEU A 92 17.85 6.00 6.81
N PHE A 93 16.59 5.58 6.82
CA PHE A 93 15.68 5.74 5.68
C PHE A 93 14.30 6.30 6.08
N GLY A 94 13.98 6.31 7.37
CA GLY A 94 12.76 6.90 7.93
C GLY A 94 12.80 8.44 8.01
N THR A 95 11.75 8.99 8.62
CA THR A 95 11.55 10.46 8.79
C THR A 95 12.69 11.15 9.53
N THR A 96 13.35 10.45 10.46
CA THR A 96 14.48 10.94 11.26
C THR A 96 15.84 10.57 10.66
N GLY A 97 15.86 9.99 9.46
CA GLY A 97 17.08 9.71 8.72
C GLY A 97 17.69 10.97 8.08
N PRO A 98 18.75 10.82 7.27
CA PRO A 98 19.44 11.93 6.60
C PRO A 98 18.68 12.51 5.41
N ALA A 99 17.62 11.85 4.92
CA ALA A 99 16.83 12.28 3.76
C ALA A 99 16.37 13.74 3.78
N PRO A 100 15.86 14.31 4.91
CA PRO A 100 15.42 15.70 4.99
C PRO A 100 16.53 16.73 4.76
N LEU A 101 17.79 16.34 4.93
CA LEU A 101 18.97 17.19 4.73
C LEU A 101 19.58 17.04 3.34
N ILE A 102 19.16 16.01 2.59
CA ILE A 102 19.73 15.65 1.30
C ILE A 102 18.77 16.05 0.18
N PHE A 103 17.53 15.57 0.23
CA PHE A 103 16.59 15.77 -0.85
C PHE A 103 16.10 17.21 -0.90
N SER A 104 15.99 17.72 -2.12
CA SER A 104 15.31 18.98 -2.43
C SER A 104 13.83 18.71 -2.73
N PRO A 105 12.99 19.75 -2.78
CA PRO A 105 11.62 19.60 -3.24
C PRO A 105 11.50 18.95 -4.63
N ASP A 106 12.38 19.26 -5.60
CA ASP A 106 12.36 18.63 -6.94
C ASP A 106 12.74 17.14 -6.91
N ASP A 107 13.67 16.75 -6.01
CA ASP A 107 13.97 15.35 -5.77
C ASP A 107 12.72 14.60 -5.26
N ILE A 108 12.01 15.19 -4.30
CA ILE A 108 10.80 14.61 -3.69
C ILE A 108 9.62 14.57 -4.67
N HIS A 109 9.42 15.61 -5.49
CA HIS A 109 8.44 15.58 -6.58
C HIS A 109 8.67 14.38 -7.50
N THR A 110 9.89 14.26 -8.02
CA THR A 110 10.25 13.19 -8.95
C THR A 110 10.09 11.82 -8.28
N ALA A 111 10.50 11.68 -7.02
CA ALA A 111 10.41 10.41 -6.30
C ALA A 111 8.95 10.00 -6.02
N SER A 112 8.10 10.93 -5.54
CA SER A 112 6.69 10.65 -5.32
C SER A 112 5.94 10.33 -6.61
N LEU A 113 6.25 11.02 -7.72
CA LEU A 113 5.70 10.72 -9.04
C LEU A 113 6.10 9.30 -9.48
N MET A 114 7.41 9.01 -9.53
CA MET A 114 7.91 7.73 -10.01
C MET A 114 7.46 6.56 -9.12
N GLY A 115 7.43 6.73 -7.80
CA GLY A 115 6.97 5.71 -6.86
C GLY A 115 5.49 5.37 -7.03
N THR A 116 4.68 6.40 -7.34
CA THR A 116 3.26 6.21 -7.69
C THR A 116 3.10 5.52 -9.05
N LEU A 117 3.88 5.90 -10.06
CA LEU A 117 3.85 5.24 -11.38
C LEU A 117 4.28 3.78 -11.32
N GLU A 118 5.20 3.42 -10.42
CA GLU A 118 5.61 2.04 -10.19
C GLU A 118 4.47 1.21 -9.59
N ALA A 119 3.75 1.75 -8.60
CA ALA A 119 2.55 1.12 -8.05
C ALA A 119 1.47 0.94 -9.14
N LEU A 120 1.22 2.00 -9.93
CA LEU A 120 0.25 1.98 -11.01
C LEU A 120 0.60 0.93 -12.06
N ASN A 121 1.87 0.86 -12.48
CA ASN A 121 2.34 -0.16 -13.42
C ASN A 121 2.17 -1.59 -12.90
N ALA A 122 2.23 -1.76 -11.57
CA ALA A 122 2.02 -3.02 -10.86
C ALA A 122 0.54 -3.38 -10.60
N GLY A 123 -0.41 -2.58 -11.12
CA GLY A 123 -1.84 -2.85 -11.00
C GLY A 123 -2.51 -2.21 -9.78
N VAL A 124 -1.80 -1.38 -9.02
CA VAL A 124 -2.39 -0.60 -7.92
C VAL A 124 -3.14 0.59 -8.51
N THR A 125 -4.47 0.56 -8.49
CA THR A 125 -5.29 1.67 -8.97
C THR A 125 -5.63 2.66 -7.86
N THR A 126 -5.54 2.22 -6.60
CA THR A 126 -5.77 3.03 -5.40
C THR A 126 -4.65 2.79 -4.38
N SER A 127 -4.07 3.85 -3.84
CA SER A 127 -3.12 3.74 -2.72
C SER A 127 -3.47 4.68 -1.55
N LEU A 128 -3.08 4.26 -0.35
CA LEU A 128 -3.01 5.07 0.85
C LEU A 128 -1.53 5.35 1.15
N ASP A 129 -1.07 6.54 0.78
CA ASP A 129 0.34 6.94 0.88
C ASP A 129 0.60 7.63 2.22
N PHE A 130 1.50 7.07 3.02
CA PHE A 130 1.98 7.67 4.26
C PHE A 130 3.13 8.65 3.92
N ALA A 131 2.75 9.91 3.70
CA ALA A 131 3.64 10.93 3.16
C ALA A 131 4.47 11.64 4.24
N HIS A 132 5.47 10.95 4.79
CA HIS A 132 6.40 11.51 5.77
C HIS A 132 7.57 12.31 5.16
N VAL A 133 7.29 13.05 4.09
CA VAL A 133 8.19 14.03 3.45
C VAL A 133 7.77 15.47 3.72
N THR A 134 6.90 15.67 4.70
CA THR A 134 6.31 16.95 5.10
C THR A 134 7.24 17.78 6.00
N TRP A 135 8.55 17.72 5.71
CA TRP A 135 9.62 18.36 6.48
C TRP A 135 9.55 19.89 6.42
N THR A 136 9.12 20.41 5.27
CA THR A 136 8.82 21.82 5.03
C THR A 136 7.61 21.90 4.10
N ARG A 137 6.91 23.05 4.05
CA ARG A 137 5.80 23.25 3.10
C ARG A 137 6.20 22.96 1.65
N ALA A 138 7.36 23.45 1.19
CA ALA A 138 7.85 23.22 -0.18
C ALA A 138 8.05 21.73 -0.53
N HIS A 139 8.53 20.92 0.42
CA HIS A 139 8.66 19.47 0.22
C HIS A 139 7.29 18.79 0.19
N ALA A 140 6.36 19.20 1.05
CA ALA A 140 5.00 18.69 1.06
C ALA A 140 4.26 19.01 -0.26
N ASP A 141 4.35 20.25 -0.73
CA ASP A 141 3.74 20.70 -1.98
C ASP A 141 4.31 19.94 -3.18
N ALA A 142 5.63 19.76 -3.22
CA ALA A 142 6.30 19.04 -4.29
C ALA A 142 5.93 17.55 -4.32
N ALA A 143 5.87 16.90 -3.14
CA ALA A 143 5.42 15.51 -3.02
C ALA A 143 3.99 15.33 -3.51
N LEU A 144 3.08 16.17 -3.02
CA LEU A 144 1.67 16.16 -3.40
C LEU A 144 1.51 16.40 -4.91
N GLN A 145 2.23 17.37 -5.47
CA GLN A 145 2.21 17.64 -6.91
C GLN A 145 2.73 16.44 -7.72
N GLY A 146 3.80 15.76 -7.26
CA GLY A 146 4.30 14.56 -7.92
C GLY A 146 3.27 13.43 -7.94
N VAL A 147 2.50 13.27 -6.87
CA VAL A 147 1.38 12.31 -6.82
C VAL A 147 0.25 12.72 -7.76
N ILE A 148 -0.10 14.01 -7.84
CA ILE A 148 -1.12 14.52 -8.77
C ILE A 148 -0.72 14.27 -10.23
N ASP A 149 0.53 14.56 -10.57
CA ASP A 149 1.06 14.42 -11.94
C ASP A 149 1.06 12.96 -12.41
N SER A 150 1.01 11.99 -11.48
CA SER A 150 0.95 10.56 -11.82
C SER A 150 -0.36 10.13 -12.45
N GLY A 151 -1.46 10.88 -12.22
CA GLY A 151 -2.81 10.49 -12.64
C GLY A 151 -3.40 9.29 -11.88
N ALA A 152 -2.78 8.82 -10.79
CA ALA A 152 -3.30 7.72 -9.98
C ALA A 152 -4.32 8.19 -8.93
N ARG A 153 -5.15 7.25 -8.44
CA ARG A 153 -6.02 7.49 -7.28
C ARG A 153 -5.23 7.29 -5.99
N VAL A 154 -5.05 8.35 -5.22
CA VAL A 154 -4.20 8.30 -4.01
C VAL A 154 -4.86 9.04 -2.87
N TRP A 155 -5.01 8.39 -1.72
CA TRP A 155 -5.16 9.09 -0.46
C TRP A 155 -3.78 9.47 0.03
N TRP A 156 -3.42 10.72 -0.20
CA TRP A 156 -2.11 11.25 0.17
C TRP A 156 -2.18 11.75 1.61
N CYS A 157 -1.66 10.95 2.55
CA CYS A 157 -1.75 11.23 3.97
C CYS A 157 -0.59 12.11 4.42
N TYR A 158 -0.87 13.41 4.57
CA TYR A 158 0.08 14.39 5.06
C TYR A 158 0.56 13.97 6.47
N ASN A 159 1.85 13.68 6.63
CA ASN A 159 2.36 13.31 7.94
C ASN A 159 2.45 14.54 8.88
N VAL A 160 1.87 14.40 10.07
CA VAL A 160 1.96 15.36 11.17
C VAL A 160 2.83 14.74 12.26
N GLY A 161 3.98 15.34 12.52
CA GLY A 161 4.99 14.78 13.41
C GLY A 161 6.24 15.63 13.54
N PRO A 162 7.19 15.22 14.39
CA PRO A 162 8.48 15.90 14.51
C PRO A 162 9.25 15.87 13.18
N VAL A 163 9.95 16.95 12.87
CA VAL A 163 10.79 17.06 11.66
C VAL A 163 12.25 17.31 12.02
N VAL A 164 13.17 16.75 11.24
CA VAL A 164 14.61 16.97 11.43
C VAL A 164 14.98 18.45 11.28
N ILE A 165 15.82 18.95 12.19
CA ILE A 165 16.33 20.33 12.18
C ILE A 165 17.61 20.41 11.34
N SER A 166 17.83 21.55 10.69
CA SER A 166 19.02 21.82 9.89
C SER A 166 20.31 21.58 10.68
N GLY A 167 21.18 20.70 10.17
CA GLY A 167 22.56 20.53 10.64
C GLY A 167 22.84 19.27 11.46
N ASP A 168 21.81 18.56 11.92
CA ASP A 168 21.94 17.26 12.59
C ASP A 168 20.71 16.39 12.29
N PRO A 169 20.86 15.24 11.60
CA PRO A 169 19.73 14.36 11.27
C PRO A 169 19.02 13.80 12.51
N TYR A 170 19.66 13.83 13.69
CA TYR A 170 19.12 13.23 14.92
C TYR A 170 18.51 14.23 15.88
N THR A 171 18.47 15.51 15.51
CA THR A 171 17.83 16.56 16.30
C THR A 171 16.53 16.99 15.61
N VAL A 172 15.40 16.87 16.31
CA VAL A 172 14.06 17.12 15.75
C VAL A 172 13.37 18.35 16.36
N ASN A 173 12.58 19.04 15.53
CA ASN A 173 11.67 20.11 15.94
C ASN A 173 10.32 19.51 16.32
N THR A 174 10.07 19.40 17.62
CA THR A 174 8.81 18.90 18.17
C THR A 174 7.63 19.87 18.04
N ASN A 175 7.87 21.13 17.65
CA ASN A 175 6.82 22.12 17.40
C ASN A 175 6.37 22.18 15.93
N ALA A 176 6.99 21.41 15.03
CA ALA A 176 6.62 21.34 13.62
C ALA A 176 5.14 20.99 13.35
N PRO A 177 4.47 20.16 14.17
CA PRO A 177 3.04 19.88 14.02
C PRO A 177 2.15 21.15 13.95
N ILE A 178 2.53 22.25 14.61
CA ILE A 178 1.75 23.50 14.58
C ILE A 178 1.68 24.06 13.15
N ASP A 179 2.82 24.13 12.45
CA ASP A 179 2.87 24.62 11.07
C ASP A 179 2.27 23.62 10.09
N GLN A 180 2.51 22.32 10.30
CA GLN A 180 1.94 21.24 9.48
C GLN A 180 0.40 21.24 9.52
N LEU A 181 -0.21 21.40 10.70
CA LEU A 181 -1.67 21.51 10.83
C LEU A 181 -2.22 22.80 10.21
N ALA A 182 -1.49 23.91 10.28
CA ALA A 182 -1.86 25.12 9.56
C ALA A 182 -1.84 24.90 8.05
N HIS A 183 -0.81 24.23 7.54
CA HIS A 183 -0.67 23.92 6.13
C HIS A 183 -1.76 22.97 5.61
N ILE A 184 -2.11 21.93 6.37
CA ILE A 184 -3.25 21.04 6.05
C ILE A 184 -4.54 21.83 5.89
N ARG A 185 -4.80 22.81 6.76
CA ARG A 185 -6.01 23.66 6.67
C ARG A 185 -6.01 24.52 5.41
N GLU A 186 -4.85 25.05 5.02
CA GLU A 186 -4.69 25.80 3.77
C GLU A 186 -4.95 24.90 2.55
N LEU A 187 -4.26 23.75 2.47
CA LEU A 187 -4.41 22.78 1.37
C LEU A 187 -5.85 22.27 1.23
N ALA A 188 -6.54 22.02 2.34
CA ALA A 188 -7.93 21.56 2.32
C ALA A 188 -8.90 22.63 1.79
N THR A 189 -8.57 23.92 1.92
CA THR A 189 -9.38 25.02 1.38
C THR A 189 -9.06 25.36 -0.07
N ASP A 190 -7.87 25.00 -0.56
CA ASP A 190 -7.45 25.33 -1.92
C ASP A 190 -8.06 24.37 -2.97
N SER A 191 -8.78 24.94 -3.94
CA SER A 191 -9.64 24.21 -4.88
C SER A 191 -8.95 23.34 -5.95
N PRO A 192 -7.67 23.50 -6.36
CA PRO A 192 -7.06 22.63 -7.36
C PRO A 192 -6.98 21.17 -6.90
N PHE A 193 -6.98 20.92 -5.60
CA PHE A 193 -6.54 19.66 -4.99
C PHE A 193 -7.69 18.74 -4.54
N ASN A 194 -8.93 19.23 -4.52
CA ASN A 194 -10.14 18.49 -4.11
C ASN A 194 -11.04 18.05 -5.30
N LYS A 195 -10.53 18.11 -6.54
CA LYS A 195 -11.31 17.83 -7.76
C LYS A 195 -10.74 16.71 -8.64
N GLY A 196 -9.70 16.03 -8.17
CA GLY A 196 -8.99 14.98 -8.91
C GLY A 196 -9.05 13.61 -8.24
N LEU A 197 -8.18 12.71 -8.69
CA LEU A 197 -8.06 11.36 -8.15
C LEU A 197 -7.26 11.31 -6.83
N VAL A 198 -6.61 12.40 -6.46
CA VAL A 198 -5.86 12.55 -5.21
C VAL A 198 -6.76 13.17 -4.14
N THR A 199 -6.81 12.56 -2.97
CA THR A 199 -7.57 13.01 -1.80
C THR A 199 -6.61 13.21 -0.62
N LEU A 200 -6.77 14.30 0.13
CA LEU A 200 -5.96 14.56 1.31
C LEU A 200 -6.38 13.65 2.47
N GLY A 201 -5.41 12.99 3.09
CA GLY A 201 -5.52 12.28 4.37
C GLY A 201 -4.56 12.86 5.41
N ILE A 202 -4.55 12.31 6.63
CA ILE A 202 -3.52 12.62 7.63
C ILE A 202 -2.82 11.35 8.09
N ALA A 203 -1.49 11.40 8.17
CA ALA A 203 -0.66 10.37 8.77
C ALA A 203 -0.11 10.87 10.11
N ALA A 204 -0.17 10.09 11.19
CA ALA A 204 0.35 10.53 12.50
C ALA A 204 0.64 9.36 13.45
N ASP A 205 1.77 9.43 14.17
CA ASP A 205 2.24 8.36 15.06
C ASP A 205 2.49 8.91 16.49
N PRO A 206 1.53 8.81 17.43
CA PRO A 206 0.12 8.52 17.24
C PRO A 206 -0.72 9.77 16.86
N PRO A 207 -1.93 9.60 16.32
CA PRO A 207 -2.86 10.71 16.11
C PRO A 207 -3.34 11.30 17.44
N THR A 208 -3.21 12.62 17.61
CA THR A 208 -3.70 13.36 18.79
C THR A 208 -5.14 13.83 18.60
N THR A 209 -5.83 14.22 19.68
CA THR A 209 -7.17 14.83 19.60
C THR A 209 -7.21 16.04 18.65
N GLU A 210 -6.17 16.88 18.66
CA GLU A 210 -6.09 18.05 17.77
C GLU A 210 -6.01 17.66 16.29
N ILE A 211 -5.31 16.56 15.98
CA ILE A 211 -5.24 16.01 14.62
C ILE A 211 -6.61 15.52 14.17
N ILE A 212 -7.33 14.79 15.03
CA ILE A 212 -8.68 14.27 14.74
C ILE A 212 -9.66 15.43 14.54
N GLU A 213 -9.66 16.41 15.44
CA GLU A 213 -10.50 17.61 15.33
C GLU A 213 -10.18 18.41 14.06
N THR A 214 -8.90 18.53 13.70
CA THR A 214 -8.50 19.19 12.45
C THR A 214 -9.04 18.43 11.24
N ALA A 215 -8.88 17.10 11.19
CA ALA A 215 -9.40 16.27 10.10
C ALA A 215 -10.91 16.48 9.88
N LEU A 216 -11.68 16.43 10.97
CA LEU A 216 -13.13 16.66 10.94
C LEU A 216 -13.48 18.08 10.47
N ASN A 217 -12.78 19.09 10.97
CA ASN A 217 -13.04 20.49 10.63
C ASN A 217 -12.77 20.82 9.16
N VAL A 218 -11.82 20.13 8.53
CA VAL A 218 -11.48 20.34 7.10
C VAL A 218 -11.98 19.23 6.17
N SER A 219 -12.91 18.38 6.66
CA SER A 219 -13.54 17.30 5.87
C SER A 219 -12.56 16.28 5.29
N ILE A 220 -11.42 16.06 5.95
CA ILE A 220 -10.54 14.92 5.68
C ILE A 220 -11.17 13.68 6.30
N ASN A 221 -11.27 12.59 5.53
CA ASN A 221 -12.02 11.40 5.93
C ASN A 221 -11.15 10.17 6.26
N VAL A 222 -9.83 10.27 6.12
CA VAL A 222 -8.91 9.15 6.37
C VAL A 222 -7.75 9.60 7.27
N ILE A 223 -7.49 8.81 8.30
CA ILE A 223 -6.29 8.90 9.14
C ILE A 223 -5.56 7.57 9.09
N THR A 224 -4.24 7.60 8.98
CA THR A 224 -3.40 6.41 9.07
C THR A 224 -2.29 6.60 10.09
N ALA A 225 -1.88 5.52 10.74
CA ALA A 225 -0.84 5.51 11.76
C ALA A 225 -0.08 4.20 11.67
N HIS A 226 1.23 4.23 11.93
CA HIS A 226 1.98 3.02 12.21
C HIS A 226 1.63 2.52 13.61
N ASP A 227 1.33 1.23 13.70
CA ASP A 227 1.06 0.56 14.96
C ASP A 227 1.96 -0.67 15.10
N VAL A 228 3.22 -0.43 15.46
CA VAL A 228 4.20 -1.50 15.68
C VAL A 228 4.30 -1.76 17.18
N GLU A 229 3.62 -2.80 17.65
CA GLU A 229 3.48 -3.15 19.07
C GLU A 229 4.60 -4.08 19.58
N GLY A 230 4.59 -4.36 20.89
CA GLY A 230 5.49 -5.32 21.51
C GLY A 230 6.87 -4.75 21.84
N PRO A 231 7.98 -5.44 21.50
CA PRO A 231 9.33 -4.99 21.86
C PRO A 231 9.76 -3.72 21.10
N PHE A 232 8.97 -3.26 20.13
CA PHE A 232 9.20 -2.05 19.35
C PHE A 232 8.51 -0.80 19.93
N GLN A 233 7.97 -0.88 21.14
CA GLN A 233 7.44 0.25 21.89
C GLN A 233 8.28 0.49 23.15
N PRO A 234 8.40 1.75 23.63
CA PRO A 234 9.01 2.04 24.92
C PRO A 234 8.39 1.19 26.04
N GLY A 235 9.22 0.41 26.74
CA GLY A 235 8.80 -0.51 27.79
C GLY A 235 8.31 -1.90 27.33
N GLY A 236 8.38 -2.21 26.03
CA GLY A 236 8.14 -3.56 25.49
C GLY A 236 6.69 -4.04 25.60
N VAL A 237 5.74 -3.11 25.57
CA VAL A 237 4.33 -3.40 25.91
C VAL A 237 3.59 -3.97 24.70
N ILE A 238 3.05 -5.17 24.85
CA ILE A 238 2.26 -5.90 23.83
C ILE A 238 0.91 -5.20 23.53
N SER A 239 0.38 -4.40 24.45
CA SER A 239 -0.86 -3.66 24.22
C SER A 239 -0.92 -2.42 25.10
N GLN A 240 -0.64 -1.26 24.51
CA GLN A 240 -1.02 0.04 25.05
C GLN A 240 -0.81 1.13 24.02
N THR A 241 -1.11 0.88 22.74
CA THR A 241 -1.21 2.02 21.84
C THR A 241 -2.39 2.84 22.31
N ASN A 242 -2.14 4.12 22.57
CA ASN A 242 -3.15 5.14 22.86
C ASN A 242 -4.12 5.35 21.68
N ASN A 243 -4.25 4.38 20.77
CA ASN A 243 -5.02 4.39 19.55
C ASN A 243 -6.17 3.37 19.57
N LEU A 244 -6.03 2.26 20.30
CA LEU A 244 -6.99 1.14 20.28
C LEU A 244 -7.57 0.80 21.67
N THR A 245 -7.87 1.82 22.48
CA THR A 245 -8.44 1.63 23.83
C THR A 245 -9.92 2.02 23.91
N PRO A 246 -10.73 1.38 24.79
CA PRO A 246 -12.12 1.78 24.99
C PRO A 246 -12.25 3.24 25.43
N GLY A 247 -13.11 4.01 24.75
CA GLY A 247 -13.30 5.45 25.02
C GLY A 247 -12.35 6.37 24.24
N ASN A 248 -11.51 5.81 23.36
CA ASN A 248 -10.63 6.60 22.50
C ASN A 248 -11.42 7.32 21.39
N PRO A 249 -11.26 8.64 21.23
CA PRO A 249 -11.87 9.39 20.13
C PRO A 249 -11.40 8.95 18.73
N THR A 250 -10.27 8.25 18.59
CA THR A 250 -9.80 7.71 17.30
C THR A 250 -10.78 6.68 16.73
N LEU A 251 -11.20 5.72 17.53
CA LEU A 251 -12.01 4.60 17.06
C LEU A 251 -13.47 4.99 16.80
N ASN A 252 -14.06 5.77 17.71
CA ASN A 252 -15.45 6.18 17.63
C ASN A 252 -15.65 7.41 16.74
N SER A 253 -15.22 7.31 15.49
CA SER A 253 -15.24 8.40 14.52
C SER A 253 -15.85 7.97 13.18
N SER A 254 -16.48 8.90 12.47
CA SER A 254 -16.91 8.67 11.09
C SER A 254 -15.73 8.51 10.12
N LEU A 255 -14.54 8.96 10.52
CA LEU A 255 -13.29 8.82 9.76
C LEU A 255 -12.94 7.35 9.56
N ALA A 256 -12.27 7.05 8.45
CA ALA A 256 -11.60 5.78 8.25
C ALA A 256 -10.21 5.84 8.91
N PHE A 257 -9.96 4.96 9.88
CA PHE A 257 -8.66 4.73 10.47
C PHE A 257 -8.06 3.45 9.91
N VAL A 258 -6.87 3.57 9.34
CA VAL A 258 -6.09 2.43 8.84
C VAL A 258 -4.78 2.35 9.60
N PHE A 259 -4.66 1.34 10.45
CA PHE A 259 -3.46 1.09 11.25
C PHE A 259 -2.49 0.22 10.45
N ALA A 260 -1.33 0.76 10.09
CA ALA A 260 -0.29 0.00 9.41
C ALA A 260 0.38 -0.96 10.39
N HIS A 261 0.62 -2.18 9.91
CA HIS A 261 1.17 -3.31 10.65
C HIS A 261 0.20 -3.89 11.70
N ALA A 262 -0.03 -3.17 12.82
CA ALA A 262 -0.77 -3.63 13.99
C ALA A 262 -0.43 -5.10 14.34
N SER A 263 0.86 -5.43 14.35
CA SER A 263 1.30 -6.82 14.25
C SER A 263 1.00 -7.67 15.48
N GLN A 264 0.74 -7.05 16.64
CA GLN A 264 0.65 -7.76 17.92
C GLN A 264 -0.64 -7.48 18.70
N PHE A 265 -1.73 -7.08 18.02
CA PHE A 265 -2.96 -6.71 18.70
C PHE A 265 -3.50 -7.85 19.56
N THR A 266 -4.17 -7.46 20.63
CA THR A 266 -4.91 -8.36 21.51
C THR A 266 -6.29 -8.69 20.96
N THR A 267 -6.88 -9.78 21.45
CA THR A 267 -8.29 -10.11 21.17
C THR A 267 -9.25 -8.99 21.56
N ALA A 268 -8.90 -8.11 22.52
CA ALA A 268 -9.72 -6.97 22.89
C ALA A 268 -9.67 -5.87 21.82
N GLU A 269 -8.48 -5.51 21.35
CA GLU A 269 -8.30 -4.53 20.26
C GLU A 269 -8.94 -5.01 18.96
N ALA A 270 -8.80 -6.30 18.64
CA ALA A 270 -9.48 -6.90 17.48
C ALA A 270 -11.01 -6.87 17.57
N ARG A 271 -11.59 -6.77 18.78
CA ARG A 271 -13.03 -6.56 18.94
C ARG A 271 -13.39 -5.10 18.74
N LEU A 272 -12.56 -4.17 19.22
CA LEU A 272 -12.77 -2.74 19.04
C LEU A 272 -12.70 -2.34 17.57
N LEU A 273 -11.71 -2.84 16.83
CA LEU A 273 -11.62 -2.63 15.38
C LEU A 273 -12.90 -3.09 14.65
N ARG A 274 -13.46 -4.24 15.03
CA ARG A 274 -14.75 -4.72 14.49
C ARG A 274 -15.95 -3.89 14.94
N GLU A 275 -15.98 -3.48 16.20
CA GLU A 275 -17.06 -2.67 16.77
C GLU A 275 -17.16 -1.30 16.10
N PHE A 276 -16.01 -0.70 15.78
CA PHE A 276 -15.91 0.63 15.20
C PHE A 276 -15.66 0.67 13.68
N ASP A 277 -15.61 -0.51 13.04
CA ASP A 277 -15.36 -0.68 11.60
C ASP A 277 -14.09 0.05 11.14
N GLN A 278 -12.97 -0.28 11.80
CA GLN A 278 -11.63 0.24 11.52
C GLN A 278 -10.69 -0.90 11.12
N TYR A 279 -9.71 -0.60 10.28
CA TYR A 279 -8.96 -1.62 9.55
C TYR A 279 -7.47 -1.60 9.86
N VAL A 280 -6.83 -2.75 9.66
CA VAL A 280 -5.38 -2.93 9.65
C VAL A 280 -4.88 -3.04 8.22
N SER A 281 -3.78 -2.36 7.90
CA SER A 281 -3.00 -2.61 6.68
C SER A 281 -1.84 -3.55 7.02
N ILE A 282 -1.97 -4.82 6.62
CA ILE A 282 -0.93 -5.83 6.78
C ILE A 282 0.08 -5.64 5.65
N THR A 283 1.36 -5.68 5.98
CA THR A 283 2.49 -5.42 5.07
C THR A 283 3.46 -6.61 5.11
N PRO A 284 3.08 -7.76 4.53
CA PRO A 284 3.68 -9.06 4.83
C PRO A 284 5.20 -9.11 4.63
N GLU A 285 5.68 -8.61 3.49
CA GLU A 285 7.11 -8.64 3.17
C GLU A 285 7.91 -7.69 4.09
N SER A 286 7.36 -6.51 4.39
CA SER A 286 7.97 -5.54 5.31
C SER A 286 8.07 -6.08 6.73
N GLU A 287 6.95 -6.57 7.26
CA GLU A 287 6.85 -7.14 8.60
C GLU A 287 7.81 -8.32 8.81
N MET A 288 7.92 -9.19 7.82
CA MET A 288 8.87 -10.31 7.86
C MET A 288 10.32 -9.85 7.73
N HIS A 289 10.62 -8.88 6.88
CA HIS A 289 11.99 -8.42 6.66
C HIS A 289 12.53 -7.62 7.84
N TYR A 290 11.77 -6.63 8.32
CA TYR A 290 12.18 -5.76 9.41
C TYR A 290 12.11 -6.44 10.78
N GLY A 291 11.56 -7.65 10.85
CA GLY A 291 11.58 -8.49 12.04
C GLY A 291 10.49 -8.20 13.05
N HIS A 292 9.56 -7.28 12.76
CA HIS A 292 8.43 -7.00 13.65
C HIS A 292 7.25 -7.97 13.50
N GLY A 293 7.26 -8.78 12.44
CA GLY A 293 6.39 -9.94 12.26
C GLY A 293 4.89 -9.61 12.27
N HIS A 294 4.07 -10.66 12.41
CA HIS A 294 2.60 -10.60 12.42
C HIS A 294 2.00 -11.82 13.14
N PRO A 295 2.33 -12.06 14.41
CA PRO A 295 1.95 -13.28 15.13
C PRO A 295 0.43 -13.50 15.26
N SER A 296 -0.38 -12.44 15.24
CA SER A 296 -1.83 -12.53 15.43
C SER A 296 -2.65 -11.98 14.26
N SER A 297 -2.05 -11.33 13.26
CA SER A 297 -2.80 -10.60 12.21
C SER A 297 -3.72 -11.49 11.36
N TYR A 298 -3.46 -12.80 11.28
CA TYR A 298 -4.37 -13.74 10.62
C TYR A 298 -5.73 -13.90 11.32
N LEU A 299 -5.87 -13.48 12.59
CA LEU A 299 -7.10 -13.54 13.37
C LEU A 299 -8.07 -12.39 13.10
N ILE A 300 -7.66 -11.37 12.33
CA ILE A 300 -8.48 -10.19 12.04
C ILE A 300 -8.60 -9.88 10.54
N GLN A 301 -8.41 -10.88 9.67
CA GLN A 301 -8.49 -10.71 8.21
C GLN A 301 -9.81 -10.09 7.71
N ASP A 302 -10.89 -10.17 8.49
CA ASP A 302 -12.17 -9.50 8.21
C ASP A 302 -12.15 -7.98 8.42
N GLN A 303 -11.14 -7.44 9.12
CA GLN A 303 -10.83 -6.02 9.30
C GLN A 303 -9.37 -5.74 8.87
N SER A 304 -8.91 -6.38 7.79
CA SER A 304 -7.56 -6.16 7.25
C SER A 304 -7.56 -6.01 5.74
N ALA A 305 -6.59 -5.27 5.25
CA ALA A 305 -6.21 -5.15 3.84
C ALA A 305 -4.68 -5.32 3.70
N LEU A 306 -4.18 -5.38 2.47
CA LEU A 306 -2.74 -5.47 2.20
C LEU A 306 -2.15 -4.10 1.81
N GLY A 307 -0.95 -3.84 2.33
CA GLY A 307 -0.07 -2.77 1.87
C GLY A 307 1.30 -3.30 1.46
N VAL A 308 2.06 -2.50 0.72
CA VAL A 308 3.43 -2.83 0.30
C VAL A 308 4.49 -2.22 1.23
N ASP A 309 4.19 -1.05 1.80
CA ASP A 309 5.08 -0.30 2.69
C ASP A 309 6.35 0.25 1.97
N THR A 310 7.54 -0.07 2.48
CA THR A 310 8.84 0.48 2.06
C THR A 310 9.39 -0.21 0.80
N HIS A 311 8.65 -0.09 -0.31
CA HIS A 311 8.92 -0.68 -1.63
C HIS A 311 10.29 -0.37 -2.30
N PHE A 312 11.17 0.39 -1.65
CA PHE A 312 12.57 0.56 -2.04
C PHE A 312 13.44 -0.64 -1.62
N THR A 313 12.99 -1.37 -0.60
CA THR A 313 13.68 -2.54 -0.05
C THR A 313 13.17 -3.84 -0.66
N PHE A 314 11.86 -3.93 -0.90
CA PHE A 314 11.19 -5.18 -1.27
C PHE A 314 10.39 -5.11 -2.57
N SER A 315 9.60 -6.14 -2.83
CA SER A 315 8.73 -6.23 -4.02
C SER A 315 7.72 -5.07 -4.03
N ILE A 316 7.44 -4.54 -5.22
CA ILE A 316 6.66 -3.31 -5.37
C ILE A 316 5.14 -3.56 -5.49
N ASP A 317 4.70 -4.80 -5.52
CA ASP A 317 3.38 -5.19 -6.02
C ASP A 317 2.54 -5.99 -5.02
N ILE A 318 1.22 -5.76 -5.07
CA ILE A 318 0.24 -6.44 -4.22
C ILE A 318 0.13 -7.94 -4.56
N ILE A 319 0.50 -8.39 -5.77
CA ILE A 319 0.50 -9.81 -6.14
C ILE A 319 1.50 -10.58 -5.27
N GLY A 320 2.71 -10.03 -5.10
CA GLY A 320 3.73 -10.52 -4.18
C GLY A 320 3.22 -10.56 -2.74
N GLN A 321 2.63 -9.47 -2.26
CA GLN A 321 2.09 -9.40 -0.90
C GLN A 321 0.99 -10.43 -0.65
N MET A 322 0.08 -10.63 -1.61
CA MET A 322 -0.95 -11.68 -1.53
C MET A 322 -0.34 -13.08 -1.40
N ARG A 323 0.73 -13.37 -2.16
CA ARG A 323 1.42 -14.68 -2.08
C ARG A 323 2.11 -14.88 -0.76
N ILE A 324 2.87 -13.89 -0.31
CA ILE A 324 3.62 -13.96 0.94
C ILE A 324 2.65 -14.18 2.09
N TRP A 325 1.60 -13.35 2.17
CA TRP A 325 0.58 -13.46 3.21
C TRP A 325 -0.15 -14.81 3.21
N LEU A 326 -0.57 -15.27 2.01
CA LEU A 326 -1.27 -16.55 1.86
C LEU A 326 -0.42 -17.72 2.36
N GLN A 327 0.87 -17.75 2.00
CA GLN A 327 1.74 -18.86 2.36
C GLN A 327 2.22 -18.76 3.81
N SER A 328 2.52 -17.58 4.33
CA SER A 328 2.92 -17.40 5.73
C SER A 328 1.78 -17.78 6.68
N THR A 329 0.54 -17.36 6.38
CA THR A 329 -0.66 -17.73 7.15
C THR A 329 -0.91 -19.23 7.11
N ARG A 330 -0.82 -19.84 5.91
CA ARG A 330 -0.96 -21.29 5.77
C ARG A 330 0.10 -22.05 6.55
N LEU A 331 1.36 -21.64 6.47
CA LEU A 331 2.46 -22.26 7.18
C LEU A 331 2.20 -22.26 8.69
N GLY A 332 1.89 -21.10 9.28
CA GLY A 332 1.62 -20.99 10.71
C GLY A 332 0.47 -21.90 11.17
N LEU A 333 -0.68 -21.83 10.50
CA LEU A 333 -1.87 -22.61 10.87
C LEU A 333 -1.71 -24.12 10.59
N TYR A 334 -0.95 -24.50 9.56
CA TYR A 334 -0.59 -25.89 9.34
C TYR A 334 0.36 -26.40 10.42
N GLN A 335 1.33 -25.60 10.85
CA GLN A 335 2.29 -25.98 11.88
C GLN A 335 1.58 -26.35 13.19
N GLU A 336 0.55 -25.58 13.60
CA GLU A 336 -0.28 -25.93 14.77
C GLU A 336 -0.92 -27.33 14.68
N THR A 337 -1.26 -27.78 13.47
CA THR A 337 -1.83 -29.12 13.24
C THR A 337 -0.73 -30.18 13.25
N LEU A 338 0.40 -29.90 12.60
CA LEU A 338 1.53 -30.81 12.49
C LEU A 338 2.21 -31.05 13.84
N ASP A 339 2.33 -30.04 14.70
CA ASP A 339 2.89 -30.14 16.06
C ASP A 339 2.09 -31.08 16.96
N ARG A 340 0.81 -31.29 16.65
CA ARG A 340 -0.06 -32.27 17.31
C ARG A 340 0.01 -33.67 16.67
N PHE A 341 0.97 -33.91 15.78
CA PHE A 341 1.14 -35.12 14.98
C PHE A 341 -0.13 -35.47 14.19
N LYS A 342 -0.79 -34.46 13.60
CA LYS A 342 -1.97 -34.62 12.73
C LYS A 342 -1.67 -34.12 11.33
N ILE A 343 -2.35 -34.69 10.34
CA ILE A 343 -2.30 -34.24 8.94
C ILE A 343 -3.47 -33.27 8.70
N PRO A 344 -3.23 -32.05 8.18
CA PRO A 344 -4.30 -31.14 7.82
C PRO A 344 -5.22 -31.75 6.76
N SER A 345 -6.53 -31.73 7.00
CA SER A 345 -7.52 -32.27 6.05
C SER A 345 -8.04 -31.22 5.06
N ASN A 346 -7.80 -29.93 5.30
CA ASN A 346 -8.30 -28.80 4.53
C ASN A 346 -7.27 -27.66 4.46
N THR A 347 -7.52 -26.64 3.64
CA THR A 347 -6.71 -25.41 3.62
C THR A 347 -7.24 -24.36 4.59
N PRO A 348 -6.39 -23.74 5.43
CA PRO A 348 -6.83 -22.77 6.44
C PRO A 348 -7.09 -21.38 5.85
N MET A 349 -6.58 -21.11 4.64
CA MET A 349 -6.79 -19.86 3.92
C MET A 349 -6.85 -20.15 2.42
N THR A 350 -7.83 -19.56 1.72
CA THR A 350 -8.04 -19.73 0.28
C THR A 350 -7.39 -18.61 -0.52
N VAL A 351 -7.11 -18.87 -1.80
CA VAL A 351 -6.64 -17.84 -2.74
C VAL A 351 -7.65 -16.68 -2.89
N ARG A 352 -8.95 -16.96 -2.73
CA ARG A 352 -10.01 -15.95 -2.78
C ARG A 352 -9.93 -14.99 -1.60
N GLN A 353 -9.60 -15.47 -0.40
CA GLN A 353 -9.36 -14.60 0.76
C GLN A 353 -8.15 -13.69 0.52
N ALA A 354 -7.04 -14.22 -0.01
CA ALA A 354 -5.87 -13.39 -0.36
C ALA A 354 -6.24 -12.32 -1.40
N PHE A 355 -7.00 -12.70 -2.43
CA PHE A 355 -7.47 -11.77 -3.46
C PHE A 355 -8.34 -10.63 -2.87
N LEU A 356 -9.27 -10.95 -1.98
CA LEU A 356 -10.12 -9.95 -1.31
C LEU A 356 -9.29 -8.96 -0.46
N LEU A 357 -8.24 -9.45 0.23
CA LEU A 357 -7.34 -8.61 1.02
C LEU A 357 -6.59 -7.57 0.16
N GLY A 358 -6.21 -7.92 -1.07
CA GLY A 358 -5.56 -7.02 -2.03
C GLY A 358 -6.52 -6.16 -2.88
N THR A 359 -7.84 -6.33 -2.73
CA THR A 359 -8.86 -5.64 -3.54
C THR A 359 -9.98 -5.08 -2.65
N ARG A 360 -11.07 -5.85 -2.46
CA ARG A 360 -12.30 -5.45 -1.75
C ARG A 360 -12.03 -4.83 -0.38
N ASN A 361 -11.17 -5.47 0.41
CA ASN A 361 -10.95 -5.07 1.79
C ASN A 361 -10.21 -3.73 1.88
N GLY A 362 -9.33 -3.41 0.92
CA GLY A 362 -8.71 -2.08 0.86
C GLY A 362 -9.75 -0.98 0.62
N GLY A 363 -10.76 -1.25 -0.21
CA GLY A 363 -11.87 -0.32 -0.43
C GLY A 363 -12.70 -0.13 0.84
N LEU A 364 -12.94 -1.22 1.60
CA LEU A 364 -13.60 -1.14 2.90
C LEU A 364 -12.78 -0.37 3.95
N ALA A 365 -11.47 -0.59 3.99
CA ALA A 365 -10.56 0.12 4.88
C ALA A 365 -10.58 1.64 4.66
N LEU A 366 -10.86 2.09 3.44
CA LEU A 366 -11.00 3.50 3.08
C LEU A 366 -12.46 4.00 3.15
N LYS A 367 -13.40 3.20 3.66
CA LYS A 367 -14.85 3.46 3.66
C LYS A 367 -15.39 3.79 2.26
N ARG A 368 -14.84 3.15 1.23
CA ARG A 368 -15.18 3.28 -0.19
C ARG A 368 -15.66 1.94 -0.75
N PRO A 369 -16.94 1.56 -0.50
CA PRO A 369 -17.46 0.26 -0.89
C PRO A 369 -17.60 0.07 -2.41
N ASP A 370 -17.36 1.13 -3.19
CA ASP A 370 -17.33 1.20 -4.64
C ASP A 370 -15.93 0.98 -5.26
N LEU A 371 -14.89 0.78 -4.44
CA LEU A 371 -13.53 0.46 -4.88
C LEU A 371 -13.16 -1.01 -4.62
N GLY A 372 -12.21 -1.53 -5.40
CA GLY A 372 -11.69 -2.89 -5.26
C GLY A 372 -12.66 -3.99 -5.67
N VAL A 373 -13.69 -3.65 -6.46
CA VAL A 373 -14.75 -4.55 -6.92
C VAL A 373 -15.16 -4.23 -8.36
N LEU A 374 -15.61 -5.25 -9.10
CA LEU A 374 -16.30 -5.06 -10.38
C LEU A 374 -17.77 -5.41 -10.21
N ARG A 375 -18.63 -4.38 -10.18
CA ARG A 375 -20.09 -4.47 -10.15
C ARG A 375 -20.69 -3.16 -10.65
N GLU A 376 -21.95 -3.20 -11.08
CA GLU A 376 -22.66 -1.99 -11.50
C GLU A 376 -22.68 -0.92 -10.40
N GLY A 377 -22.43 0.32 -10.78
CA GLY A 377 -22.33 1.47 -9.88
C GLY A 377 -20.98 1.64 -9.19
N ALA A 378 -20.07 0.68 -9.25
CA ALA A 378 -18.70 0.82 -8.73
C ALA A 378 -17.82 1.66 -9.66
N LYS A 379 -16.71 2.22 -9.14
CA LYS A 379 -15.75 2.96 -9.98
C LYS A 379 -15.04 2.03 -10.95
N ALA A 380 -14.76 2.54 -12.15
CA ALA A 380 -14.12 1.80 -13.22
C ALA A 380 -12.60 1.74 -13.05
N ASP A 381 -12.15 1.08 -11.98
CA ASP A 381 -10.76 0.79 -11.67
C ASP A 381 -10.48 -0.69 -12.06
N VAL A 382 -9.89 -0.89 -13.24
CA VAL A 382 -9.94 -2.18 -13.96
C VAL A 382 -8.55 -2.59 -14.43
N LEU A 383 -8.21 -3.87 -14.22
CA LEU A 383 -7.01 -4.51 -14.76
C LEU A 383 -7.39 -5.53 -15.84
N VAL A 384 -6.61 -5.56 -16.92
CA VAL A 384 -6.69 -6.59 -17.96
C VAL A 384 -5.39 -7.38 -17.99
N PHE A 385 -5.48 -8.67 -17.71
CA PHE A 385 -4.35 -9.60 -17.69
C PHE A 385 -4.26 -10.41 -18.98
N LEU A 386 -3.06 -10.49 -19.54
CA LEU A 386 -2.71 -11.46 -20.59
C LEU A 386 -2.70 -12.85 -19.98
N THR A 387 -3.17 -13.82 -20.75
CA THR A 387 -3.32 -15.21 -20.31
C THR A 387 -2.67 -16.20 -21.27
N ASP A 388 -2.18 -15.71 -22.41
CA ASP A 388 -1.32 -16.41 -23.35
C ASP A 388 0.17 -16.34 -22.96
N ALA A 389 0.48 -15.61 -21.88
CA ALA A 389 1.80 -15.62 -21.26
C ALA A 389 2.17 -17.01 -20.73
N ILE A 390 3.46 -17.35 -20.75
CA ILE A 390 3.96 -18.70 -20.43
C ILE A 390 3.59 -19.18 -19.02
N GLY A 391 3.42 -18.26 -18.07
CA GLY A 391 3.02 -18.57 -16.69
C GLY A 391 1.52 -18.81 -16.52
N LEU A 392 0.70 -18.39 -17.49
CA LEU A 392 -0.75 -18.39 -17.40
C LEU A 392 -1.43 -19.26 -18.45
N VAL A 393 -0.71 -19.71 -19.48
CA VAL A 393 -1.24 -20.63 -20.50
C VAL A 393 -1.78 -21.90 -19.83
N GLY A 394 -3.09 -22.15 -19.96
CA GLY A 394 -3.77 -23.29 -19.33
C GLY A 394 -4.39 -23.01 -17.95
N TRP A 395 -4.53 -21.75 -17.54
CA TRP A 395 -5.31 -21.37 -16.36
C TRP A 395 -6.76 -21.90 -16.43
N SER A 396 -7.38 -22.11 -15.27
CA SER A 396 -8.77 -22.59 -15.14
C SER A 396 -9.60 -21.77 -14.16
N ASP A 397 -9.03 -21.40 -13.00
CA ASP A 397 -9.61 -20.47 -12.05
C ASP A 397 -8.89 -19.12 -12.16
N PRO A 398 -9.59 -18.02 -12.50
CA PRO A 398 -8.96 -16.74 -12.79
C PRO A 398 -8.34 -16.09 -11.54
N VAL A 399 -8.91 -16.35 -10.35
CA VAL A 399 -8.38 -15.85 -9.08
C VAL A 399 -7.06 -16.53 -8.74
N SER A 400 -7.00 -17.87 -8.88
CA SER A 400 -5.77 -18.65 -8.71
C SER A 400 -4.71 -18.24 -9.73
N ALA A 401 -5.11 -17.98 -10.99
CA ALA A 401 -4.23 -17.53 -12.04
C ALA A 401 -3.52 -16.21 -11.65
N ILE A 402 -4.28 -15.21 -11.21
CA ILE A 402 -3.72 -13.94 -10.72
C ILE A 402 -2.85 -14.18 -9.48
N VAL A 403 -3.43 -14.73 -8.41
CA VAL A 403 -2.78 -14.79 -7.10
C VAL A 403 -1.54 -15.67 -7.11
N LEU A 404 -1.55 -16.83 -7.78
CA LEU A 404 -0.46 -17.81 -7.68
C LEU A 404 0.50 -17.82 -8.88
N HIS A 405 0.07 -17.35 -10.06
CA HIS A 405 0.82 -17.55 -11.31
C HIS A 405 1.20 -16.27 -12.06
N SER A 406 0.43 -15.19 -11.94
CA SER A 406 0.70 -13.94 -12.68
C SER A 406 1.90 -13.14 -12.15
N ASN A 407 2.39 -12.18 -12.92
CA ASN A 407 3.36 -11.18 -12.49
C ASN A 407 2.95 -9.80 -13.04
N VAL A 408 3.62 -8.74 -12.59
CA VAL A 408 3.37 -7.36 -13.08
C VAL A 408 3.41 -7.24 -14.61
N ALA A 409 4.27 -8.02 -15.26
CA ALA A 409 4.41 -8.03 -16.72
C ALA A 409 3.17 -8.58 -17.46
N ASP A 410 2.33 -9.38 -16.78
CA ASP A 410 1.11 -9.95 -17.36
C ASP A 410 -0.06 -8.95 -17.36
N ILE A 411 0.07 -7.80 -16.68
CA ILE A 411 -0.93 -6.72 -16.71
C ILE A 411 -0.72 -5.86 -17.96
N GLU A 412 -1.63 -5.98 -18.92
CA GLU A 412 -1.53 -5.30 -20.21
C GLU A 412 -2.18 -3.92 -20.20
N ASP A 413 -3.45 -3.85 -19.77
CA ASP A 413 -4.19 -2.60 -19.70
C ASP A 413 -4.64 -2.32 -18.27
N ILE A 414 -4.63 -1.04 -17.90
CA ILE A 414 -5.13 -0.54 -16.61
C ILE A 414 -5.99 0.69 -16.87
N TYR A 415 -7.15 0.72 -16.25
CA TYR A 415 -8.05 1.86 -16.23
C TYR A 415 -8.22 2.34 -14.79
N VAL A 416 -8.17 3.66 -14.56
CA VAL A 416 -8.49 4.30 -13.28
C VAL A 416 -9.55 5.35 -13.55
N ASP A 417 -10.66 5.29 -12.82
CA ASP A 417 -11.81 6.17 -13.06
C ASP A 417 -12.25 6.15 -14.53
N GLY A 418 -12.18 4.98 -15.16
CA GLY A 418 -12.54 4.77 -16.57
C GLY A 418 -11.47 5.19 -17.59
N GLU A 419 -10.46 5.94 -17.18
CA GLU A 419 -9.42 6.46 -18.06
C GLU A 419 -8.25 5.48 -18.19
N PRO A 420 -7.75 5.21 -19.40
CA PRO A 420 -6.62 4.33 -19.59
C PRO A 420 -5.32 4.96 -19.06
N VAL A 421 -4.66 4.29 -18.13
CA VAL A 421 -3.37 4.72 -17.57
C VAL A 421 -2.21 3.79 -17.96
N LYS A 422 -2.53 2.56 -18.38
CA LYS A 422 -1.60 1.62 -19.00
C LYS A 422 -2.30 0.97 -20.19
N LYS A 423 -1.62 0.90 -21.34
CA LYS A 423 -2.13 0.28 -22.56
C LYS A 423 -1.05 -0.56 -23.24
N GLY A 424 -1.39 -1.80 -23.59
CA GLY A 424 -0.46 -2.70 -24.28
C GLY A 424 0.85 -2.93 -23.51
N GLY A 425 0.77 -3.01 -22.19
CA GLY A 425 1.91 -3.23 -21.30
C GLY A 425 2.73 -1.97 -20.98
N LYS A 426 2.33 -0.78 -21.44
CA LYS A 426 3.07 0.49 -21.24
C LYS A 426 2.20 1.53 -20.55
N LEU A 427 2.78 2.25 -19.59
CA LEU A 427 2.12 3.43 -19.00
C LEU A 427 1.83 4.47 -20.09
N VAL A 428 0.71 5.18 -19.96
CA VAL A 428 0.28 6.22 -20.91
C VAL A 428 1.13 7.49 -20.76
N ILE A 429 1.55 7.82 -19.55
CA ILE A 429 2.49 8.91 -19.28
C ILE A 429 3.89 8.58 -19.82
N ASP A 430 4.49 9.51 -20.58
CA ASP A 430 5.83 9.36 -21.15
C ASP A 430 6.91 9.82 -20.17
N TRP A 431 6.99 9.13 -19.03
CA TRP A 431 7.93 9.48 -17.96
C TRP A 431 9.42 9.41 -18.40
N GLN A 432 9.73 8.66 -19.45
CA GLN A 432 11.08 8.61 -20.04
C GLN A 432 11.36 9.83 -20.91
N GLY A 433 10.45 10.18 -21.82
CA GLY A 433 10.55 11.36 -22.66
C GLY A 433 10.58 12.66 -21.86
N GLU A 434 9.87 12.70 -20.72
CA GLU A 434 9.88 13.82 -19.78
C GLU A 434 11.11 13.86 -18.86
N GLY A 435 11.97 12.83 -18.91
CA GLY A 435 13.26 12.81 -18.23
C GLY A 435 13.21 12.46 -16.74
N PHE A 436 12.06 12.08 -16.19
CA PHE A 436 11.92 11.72 -14.77
C PHE A 436 12.82 10.55 -14.36
N GLY A 437 13.05 9.58 -15.25
CA GLY A 437 13.97 8.48 -14.99
C GLY A 437 15.43 8.92 -14.78
N ASN A 438 15.86 10.01 -15.43
CA ASN A 438 17.20 10.56 -15.21
C ASN A 438 17.27 11.36 -13.91
N LYS A 439 16.26 12.20 -13.64
CA LYS A 439 16.14 12.92 -12.38
C LYS A 439 16.14 11.97 -11.18
N LEU A 440 15.34 10.90 -11.22
CA LEU A 440 15.30 9.91 -10.14
C LEU A 440 16.67 9.26 -9.91
N ARG A 441 17.40 8.95 -10.99
CA ARG A 441 18.76 8.40 -10.91
C ARG A 441 19.73 9.38 -10.26
N GLU A 442 19.62 10.67 -10.57
CA GLU A 442 20.42 11.72 -9.95
C GLU A 442 20.12 11.85 -8.46
N SER A 443 18.84 11.86 -8.06
CA SER A 443 18.42 11.85 -6.65
C SER A 443 18.96 10.62 -5.91
N ALA A 444 18.88 9.44 -6.52
CA ALA A 444 19.40 8.20 -5.92
C ALA A 444 20.92 8.23 -5.73
N ILE A 445 21.66 8.74 -6.72
CA ILE A 445 23.12 8.92 -6.61
C ILE A 445 23.44 9.90 -5.47
N LYS A 446 22.73 11.03 -5.40
CA LYS A 446 22.91 12.05 -4.37
C LYS A 446 22.72 11.48 -2.97
N PHE A 447 21.67 10.68 -2.74
CA PHE A 447 21.43 10.05 -1.45
C PHE A 447 22.47 8.99 -1.10
N ARG A 448 22.81 8.10 -2.04
CA ARG A 448 23.85 7.07 -1.83
C ARG A 448 25.21 7.69 -1.48
N ASP A 449 25.61 8.74 -2.20
CA ASP A 449 26.89 9.41 -1.98
C ASP A 449 26.92 10.18 -0.66
N ALA A 450 25.77 10.64 -0.16
CA ALA A 450 25.64 11.21 1.17
C ALA A 450 25.71 10.13 2.26
N LEU A 451 24.99 9.02 2.10
CA LEU A 451 24.99 7.89 3.03
C LEU A 451 26.38 7.25 3.18
N ALA A 452 27.15 7.18 2.09
CA ALA A 452 28.53 6.68 2.12
C ALA A 452 29.48 7.56 2.95
N LYS A 453 29.15 8.85 3.16
CA LYS A 453 29.97 9.79 3.95
C LYS A 453 29.63 9.78 5.44
N THR A 454 28.46 9.29 5.81
CA THR A 454 27.99 9.30 7.20
C THR A 454 28.74 8.32 8.12
N ASN A 455 29.66 7.48 7.61
CA ASN A 455 30.42 6.47 8.40
C ASN A 455 29.53 5.58 9.29
N ILE A 456 28.25 5.45 8.93
CA ILE A 456 27.30 4.59 9.60
C ILE A 456 27.37 3.24 8.92
N THR A 457 27.94 2.25 9.60
CA THR A 457 27.68 0.87 9.23
C THR A 457 26.32 0.48 9.83
N ALA A 458 25.45 -0.16 9.05
CA ALA A 458 24.13 -0.59 9.53
C ALA A 458 24.24 -1.42 10.84
N PHE A 459 25.34 -2.13 11.06
CA PHE A 459 25.53 -2.93 12.28
C PHE A 459 25.86 -2.12 13.56
N GLU A 460 26.12 -0.82 13.49
CA GLU A 460 26.47 -0.01 14.68
C GLU A 460 25.27 0.67 15.37
N VAL A 461 24.06 0.53 14.80
CA VAL A 461 22.83 1.06 15.40
C VAL A 461 22.37 0.12 16.51
N GLY A 462 22.34 0.63 17.74
CA GLY A 462 22.12 -0.14 18.96
C GLY A 462 23.03 0.27 20.12
N VAL A 463 24.09 1.07 19.87
CA VAL A 463 25.06 1.44 20.91
C VAL A 463 24.99 2.92 21.32
N LYS A 464 24.34 3.80 20.54
CA LYS A 464 24.04 5.20 20.93
C LYS A 464 22.77 5.72 20.25
N GLY A 465 21.77 6.14 21.04
CA GLY A 465 20.60 6.88 20.54
C GLY A 465 19.49 6.04 19.91
N SER A 466 19.38 4.76 20.31
CA SER A 466 18.29 3.86 19.89
C SER A 466 16.91 4.49 20.10
N LEU A 467 16.02 4.37 19.12
CA LEU A 467 14.61 4.76 19.24
C LEU A 467 13.85 3.75 20.12
N MET A 468 14.33 2.49 20.16
CA MET A 468 13.80 1.43 21.02
C MET A 468 14.60 1.32 22.33
N ASP A 469 13.92 1.11 23.46
CA ASP A 469 14.55 1.02 24.79
C ASP A 469 14.77 -0.42 25.29
N GLN A 470 14.51 -1.42 24.44
CA GLN A 470 14.66 -2.84 24.73
C GLN A 470 16.08 -3.37 24.43
N ASP A 471 16.44 -4.50 25.03
CA ASP A 471 17.71 -5.18 24.79
C ASP A 471 17.77 -5.78 23.37
N PHE A 472 18.80 -5.44 22.61
CA PHE A 472 19.06 -6.03 21.29
C PHE A 472 19.74 -7.40 21.43
N GLN A 473 19.25 -8.38 20.68
CA GLN A 473 19.83 -9.72 20.59
C GLN A 473 19.94 -10.16 19.13
N ASP A 474 21.08 -10.74 18.77
CA ASP A 474 21.27 -11.32 17.44
C ASP A 474 20.28 -12.48 17.21
N PRO A 475 19.59 -12.53 16.05
CA PRO A 475 18.75 -13.66 15.71
C PRO A 475 19.58 -14.92 15.47
N PHE A 476 18.95 -16.09 15.60
CA PHE A 476 19.61 -17.35 15.28
C PHE A 476 19.96 -17.42 13.79
N GLN A 477 21.23 -17.71 13.48
CA GLN A 477 21.77 -17.77 12.13
C GLN A 477 21.97 -19.23 11.66
N VAL A 478 21.63 -19.50 10.41
CA VAL A 478 21.75 -20.79 9.72
C VAL A 478 22.47 -20.67 8.37
N ASP A 479 23.69 -21.17 8.28
CA ASP A 479 24.52 -21.10 7.07
C ASP A 479 23.83 -21.69 5.82
N VAL A 480 23.77 -20.91 4.72
CA VAL A 480 23.27 -21.38 3.40
C VAL A 480 24.35 -22.07 2.56
N THR A 481 25.60 -22.02 3.02
CA THR A 481 26.77 -22.65 2.42
C THR A 481 27.30 -23.77 3.32
N ARG A 482 28.16 -24.63 2.78
CA ARG A 482 28.78 -25.73 3.53
C ARG A 482 30.23 -25.35 3.85
N GLY A 483 30.63 -25.40 5.12
CA GLY A 483 32.03 -25.19 5.52
C GLY A 483 32.19 -24.64 6.94
N ASP A 484 33.28 -23.92 7.17
CA ASP A 484 33.62 -23.26 8.45
C ASP A 484 32.82 -21.94 8.65
N GLY A 485 31.56 -21.91 8.19
CA GLY A 485 30.79 -20.75 7.72
C GLY A 485 30.79 -19.41 8.48
N THR A 486 30.35 -18.37 7.77
CA THR A 486 29.30 -17.46 8.29
C THR A 486 28.04 -17.68 7.49
N GLY A 487 28.07 -17.58 6.15
CA GLY A 487 26.98 -17.82 5.17
C GLY A 487 25.61 -17.19 5.45
N PHE A 488 25.49 -16.52 6.59
CA PHE A 488 25.19 -15.13 6.82
C PHE A 488 26.39 -14.23 6.49
#